data_AF-X1KXN8-F1
#
_entry.id   AF-X1KXN8-F1
#
_cell.length_a   1.000
_cell.length_b   1.000
_cell.length_c   1.000
_cell.angle_alpha   90.00
_cell.angle_beta   90.00
_cell.angle_gamma   90.00
#
_symmetry.space_group_name_H-M   'P 1'
#
loop_
_entity.id
_entity.type
_entity.pdbx_description
1 polymer ?
#
loop_
_entity_poly.entity_id
_entity_poly.type
_entity_poly.pdbx_seq_one_letter_code
_entity_poly.pdbx_strand_id
1 'polypeptide(L)'
;GGIDFNPTEYVDISEVMDQKIKMLKQHKSQLKFVKDLSNIDLIEMTEVCSKFRGYQCNAKYAEGYIQSIVWPRNSTSRVLP
;
A
#
# COMPACT_ATOMS: atom_id res chain seq x y z
N GLY A 1 -1.79 7.59 0.76
CA GLY A 1 -0.99 7.60 -0.47
C GLY A 1 -1.66 8.51 -1.47
N GLY A 2 -1.13 9.69 -1.70
CA GLY A 2 -1.69 10.72 -2.57
C GLY A 2 -0.68 11.86 -2.72
N ILE A 3 -1.14 13.04 -3.12
CA ILE A 3 -0.31 14.25 -3.12
C ILE A 3 0.18 14.52 -1.70
N ASP A 4 1.47 14.86 -1.57
CA ASP A 4 2.18 15.11 -0.31
C ASP A 4 2.22 13.94 0.69
N PHE A 5 1.90 12.73 0.24
CA PHE A 5 2.11 11.53 1.03
C PHE A 5 3.56 11.04 0.89
N ASN A 6 4.40 11.41 1.84
CA ASN A 6 5.79 11.02 1.95
C ASN A 6 5.96 9.97 3.07
N PRO A 7 5.99 8.66 2.74
CA PRO A 7 6.14 7.62 3.75
C PRO A 7 7.52 7.72 4.42
N THR A 8 7.52 7.56 5.74
CA THR A 8 8.74 7.49 6.55
C THR A 8 9.10 6.06 6.93
N GLU A 9 8.14 5.14 6.86
CA GLU A 9 8.32 3.72 7.15
C GLU A 9 7.91 2.87 5.95
N TYR A 10 8.68 1.82 5.67
CA TYR A 10 8.43 0.88 4.58
C TYR A 10 8.46 -0.55 5.12
N VAL A 11 7.53 -1.37 4.63
CA VAL A 11 7.47 -2.81 4.89
C VAL A 11 7.62 -3.54 3.56
N ASP A 12 8.62 -4.42 3.47
CA ASP A 12 8.77 -5.30 2.31
C ASP A 12 7.62 -6.31 2.30
N ILE A 13 6.84 -6.30 1.22
CA ILE A 13 5.69 -7.19 1.04
C ILE A 13 5.90 -8.15 -0.14
N SER A 14 7.14 -8.32 -0.60
CA SER A 14 7.46 -9.11 -1.80
C SER A 14 6.97 -10.56 -1.69
N GLU A 15 7.10 -11.17 -0.52
CA GLU A 15 6.67 -12.56 -0.26
C GLU A 15 5.15 -12.72 -0.12
N VAL A 16 4.41 -11.63 0.12
CA VAL A 16 2.96 -11.65 0.38
C VAL A 16 2.13 -10.89 -0.65
N MET A 17 2.77 -10.39 -1.71
CA MET A 17 2.11 -9.60 -2.75
C MET A 17 0.99 -10.38 -3.45
N ASP A 18 1.19 -11.65 -3.74
CA ASP A 18 0.18 -12.51 -4.37
C ASP A 18 -1.06 -12.68 -3.47
N GLN A 19 -0.84 -12.81 -2.17
CA GLN A 19 -1.93 -12.89 -1.19
C GLN A 19 -2.72 -11.57 -1.15
N LYS A 20 -2.03 -10.42 -1.15
CA LYS A 20 -2.66 -9.10 -1.22
C LYS A 20 -3.55 -8.96 -2.46
N ILE A 21 -3.06 -9.35 -3.64
CA ILE A 21 -3.86 -9.33 -4.87
C ILE A 21 -5.05 -10.30 -4.80
N LYS A 22 -4.86 -11.51 -4.25
CA LYS A 22 -5.95 -12.48 -4.07
C LYS A 22 -7.05 -11.94 -3.15
N MET A 23 -6.67 -11.25 -2.07
CA MET A 23 -7.62 -10.59 -1.16
C MET A 23 -8.35 -9.46 -1.86
N LEU A 24 -7.64 -8.59 -2.59
CA LEU A 24 -8.25 -7.50 -3.35
C LEU A 24 -9.29 -8.00 -4.36
N LYS A 25 -9.00 -9.11 -5.05
CA LYS A 25 -9.92 -9.76 -6.01
C LYS A 25 -11.24 -10.24 -5.40
N GLN A 26 -11.34 -10.39 -4.08
CA GLN A 26 -12.60 -10.76 -3.42
C GLN A 26 -13.62 -9.61 -3.41
N HIS A 27 -13.17 -8.35 -3.53
CA HIS A 27 -14.02 -7.15 -3.50
C HIS A 27 -14.65 -6.85 -4.87
N LYS A 28 -15.35 -7.84 -5.45
CA LYS A 28 -15.83 -7.81 -6.84
C LYS A 28 -16.72 -6.61 -7.16
N SER A 29 -17.62 -6.24 -6.24
CA SER A 29 -18.53 -5.11 -6.45
C SER A 29 -17.79 -3.77 -6.46
N GLN A 30 -16.79 -3.59 -5.61
CA GLN A 30 -15.95 -2.38 -5.57
C GLN A 30 -15.03 -2.29 -6.80
N LEU A 31 -14.40 -3.40 -7.18
CA LEU A 31 -13.55 -3.45 -8.37
C LEU A 31 -14.35 -3.08 -9.63
N LYS A 32 -15.54 -3.64 -9.79
CA LYS A 32 -16.44 -3.30 -10.90
C LYS A 32 -16.87 -1.84 -10.83
N PHE A 33 -17.37 -1.38 -9.68
CA PHE A 33 -17.87 -0.02 -9.52
C PHE A 33 -16.81 1.04 -9.86
N VAL A 34 -15.58 0.88 -9.36
CA VAL A 34 -14.50 1.84 -9.62
C VAL A 34 -14.08 1.81 -11.09
N LYS A 35 -14.00 0.62 -11.69
CA LYS A 35 -13.68 0.49 -13.11
C LYS A 35 -14.75 1.17 -13.98
N ASP A 36 -16.02 0.95 -13.70
CA ASP A 36 -17.13 1.54 -14.45
C ASP A 36 -17.18 3.07 -14.30
N LEU A 37 -16.88 3.60 -13.10
CA LEU A 37 -16.95 5.03 -12.81
C LEU A 37 -15.74 5.82 -13.34
N SER A 38 -14.54 5.23 -13.30
CA SER A 38 -13.28 5.96 -13.48
C SER A 38 -12.33 5.36 -14.53
N ASN A 39 -12.69 4.22 -15.13
CA ASN A 39 -11.84 3.44 -16.03
C ASN A 39 -10.48 3.04 -15.40
N ILE A 40 -10.41 2.98 -14.07
CA ILE A 40 -9.21 2.58 -13.33
C ILE A 40 -9.31 1.09 -12.98
N ASP A 41 -8.26 0.34 -13.28
CA ASP A 41 -8.08 -1.00 -12.74
C ASP A 41 -7.38 -0.92 -11.37
N LEU A 42 -8.16 -1.14 -10.30
CA LEU A 42 -7.64 -1.07 -8.93
C LEU A 42 -6.56 -2.13 -8.65
N ILE A 43 -6.57 -3.26 -9.34
CA ILE A 43 -5.55 -4.31 -9.15
C ILE A 43 -4.22 -3.81 -9.69
N GLU A 44 -4.24 -3.29 -10.93
CA GLU A 44 -3.06 -2.71 -11.57
C GLU A 44 -2.52 -1.52 -10.76
N MET A 45 -3.41 -0.58 -10.37
CA MET A 45 -3.03 0.57 -9.55
C MET A 45 -2.35 0.14 -8.24
N THR A 46 -2.89 -0.89 -7.58
CA THR A 46 -2.32 -1.43 -6.34
C THR A 46 -0.94 -2.03 -6.55
N GLU A 47 -0.74 -2.75 -7.64
CA GLU A 47 0.56 -3.33 -8.00
C GLU A 47 1.59 -2.25 -8.32
N VAL A 48 1.23 -1.27 -9.15
CA VAL A 48 2.09 -0.13 -9.50
C VAL A 48 2.49 0.65 -8.25
N CYS A 49 1.55 0.95 -7.36
CA CYS A 49 1.87 1.63 -6.10
C CYS A 49 2.84 0.80 -5.24
N SER A 50 2.59 -0.50 -5.09
CA SER A 50 3.45 -1.37 -4.27
C SER A 50 4.86 -1.50 -4.88
N LYS A 51 4.94 -1.54 -6.21
CA LYS A 51 6.21 -1.60 -6.95
C LYS A 51 7.02 -0.32 -6.80
N PHE A 52 6.35 0.82 -6.97
CA PHE A 52 6.96 2.14 -6.79
C PHE A 52 7.54 2.31 -5.39
N ARG A 53 6.80 1.92 -4.35
CA ARG A 53 7.32 1.94 -2.96
C ARG A 53 8.50 0.98 -2.77
N GLY A 54 8.46 -0.20 -3.38
CA GLY A 54 9.58 -1.15 -3.34
C GLY A 54 10.89 -0.53 -3.85
N TYR A 55 10.83 0.21 -4.96
CA TYR A 55 12.00 0.91 -5.50
C TYR A 55 12.59 1.94 -4.54
N GLN A 56 11.78 2.55 -3.67
CA GLN A 56 12.24 3.54 -2.70
C GLN A 56 13.02 2.92 -1.53
N CYS A 57 12.88 1.62 -1.29
CA CYS A 57 13.49 0.92 -0.16
C CYS A 57 14.23 -0.37 -0.54
N ASN A 58 14.66 -0.53 -1.80
CA ASN A 58 15.39 -1.69 -2.30
C ASN A 58 14.65 -3.04 -2.13
N ALA A 59 13.32 -3.04 -2.28
CA ALA A 59 12.47 -4.23 -2.27
C ALA A 59 11.75 -4.44 -3.61
N LYS A 60 11.29 -5.66 -3.90
CA LYS A 60 10.51 -5.91 -5.13
C LYS A 60 9.15 -5.24 -5.05
N TYR A 61 8.48 -5.31 -3.90
CA TYR A 61 7.24 -4.61 -3.57
C TYR A 61 7.28 -4.15 -2.12
N ALA A 62 6.77 -2.97 -1.84
CA ALA A 62 6.65 -2.48 -0.47
C ALA A 62 5.33 -1.73 -0.24
N GLU A 63 4.97 -1.59 1.03
CA GLU A 63 3.95 -0.65 1.47
C GLU A 63 4.59 0.46 2.30
N GLY A 64 4.16 1.70 2.05
CA GLY A 64 4.66 2.89 2.73
C GLY A 64 3.67 3.41 3.75
N TYR A 65 4.17 3.71 4.95
CA TYR A 65 3.39 4.17 6.10
C TYR A 65 3.95 5.49 6.65
N ILE A 66 3.08 6.26 7.32
CA ILE A 66 3.46 7.45 8.08
C ILE A 66 2.98 7.22 9.51
N GLN A 67 3.87 7.36 10.48
CA GLN A 67 3.50 7.24 11.88
C GLN A 67 2.59 8.41 12.29
N SER A 68 1.51 8.11 13.01
CA SER A 68 0.69 9.15 13.64
C SER A 68 1.40 9.66 14.90
N ILE A 69 2.18 10.74 14.74
CA ILE A 69 2.91 11.39 15.83
C ILE A 69 1.97 12.40 16.51
N VAL A 70 1.30 11.95 17.56
CA VAL A 70 0.35 12.76 18.35
C VAL A 70 0.46 12.39 19.82
N TRP A 71 0.26 13.35 20.73
CA TRP A 71 0.24 13.05 22.17
C TRP A 71 -1.02 12.24 22.55
N PRO A 72 -0.92 11.18 23.38
CA PRO A 72 0.27 10.54 23.96
C PRO A 72 0.77 9.31 23.18
N ARG A 73 0.42 9.18 21.89
CA ARG A 73 0.66 7.99 21.03
C ARG A 73 2.04 7.93 20.37
N ASN A 74 3.01 8.71 20.83
CA ASN A 74 4.38 8.56 20.37
C ASN A 74 4.94 7.21 20.83
N SER A 75 5.73 6.55 19.98
CA SER A 75 6.39 5.28 20.27
C SER A 75 7.90 5.47 20.25
N THR A 76 8.61 4.77 21.14
CA THR A 76 10.08 4.69 21.16
C THR A 76 10.62 3.50 20.37
N SER A 77 9.75 2.72 19.72
CA SER A 77 10.11 1.53 18.95
C SER A 77 9.36 1.46 17.63
N ARG A 78 9.95 0.75 16.66
CA ARG A 78 9.27 0.35 15.42
C ARG A 78 8.12 -0.60 15.76
N VAL A 79 6.96 -0.34 15.17
CA VAL A 79 5.71 -1.11 15.42
C VAL A 79 5.29 -1.99 14.24
N LEU A 80 5.91 -1.75 13.08
CA LEU A 80 5.69 -2.54 11.87
C LEU A 80 6.80 -3.59 11.73
N PRO A 81 6.47 -4.77 11.16
CA PRO A 81 7.47 -5.81 10.89
C PRO A 81 8.58 -5.32 9.94
#